data_AF-A0AAE0JVT4-F1
#
_entry.id   AF-A0AAE0JVT4-F1
#
_cell.length_a   1.000
_cell.length_b   1.000
_cell.length_c   1.000
_cell.angle_alpha   90.00
_cell.angle_beta   90.00
_cell.angle_gamma   90.00
#
_symmetry.space_group_name_H-M   'P 1'
#
loop_
_entity.id
_entity.type
_entity.pdbx_description
1 polymer ?
#
loop_
_entity_poly.entity_id
_entity_poly.type
_entity_poly.pdbx_seq_one_letter_code
_entity_poly.pdbx_strand_id
1 'polypeptide(L)'
;GRNIERSEREISVRKALEAVARRKQTIISSVALAHVMHKTSCVFPIVGGRNTRHLRGNIEALTLRLTADDIAEIDTAAPFDIGFPNTLL
;
A
#
# COMPACT_ATOMS: atom_id res chain seq x y z
N GLY A 1 -2.79 -10.18 16.11
CA GLY A 1 -1.98 -9.02 15.70
C GLY A 1 -2.07 -7.98 16.79
N ARG A 2 -1.03 -7.16 17.00
CA ARG A 2 -1.05 -6.14 18.06
C ARG A 2 -2.33 -5.29 17.92
N ASN A 3 -3.12 -5.20 18.99
CA ASN A 3 -4.31 -4.37 19.04
C ASN A 3 -3.87 -2.92 19.28
N ILE A 4 -3.48 -2.24 18.19
CA ILE A 4 -3.05 -0.84 18.20
C ILE A 4 -4.19 -0.04 17.60
N GLU A 5 -4.62 0.97 18.33
CA GLU A 5 -5.60 1.94 17.84
C GLU A 5 -5.04 2.67 16.62
N ARG A 6 -5.81 2.70 15.53
CA ARG A 6 -5.34 3.27 14.26
C ARG A 6 -5.64 4.75 14.21
N SER A 7 -4.66 5.53 13.77
CA SER A 7 -4.88 6.97 13.54
C SER A 7 -5.85 7.20 12.39
N GLU A 8 -6.47 8.39 12.35
CA GLU A 8 -7.34 8.80 11.24
C GLU A 8 -6.61 8.74 9.88
N ARG A 9 -5.32 9.08 9.88
CA ARG A 9 -4.42 8.96 8.72
C ARG A 9 -4.35 7.53 8.20
N GLU A 10 -4.11 6.56 9.07
CA GLU A 10 -4.07 5.14 8.71
C GLU A 10 -5.42 4.65 8.19
N ILE A 11 -6.52 5.11 8.79
CA ILE A 11 -7.88 4.77 8.36
C ILE A 11 -8.15 5.31 6.94
N SER A 12 -7.74 6.55 6.65
CA SER A 12 -7.95 7.17 5.35
C SER A 12 -7.18 6.45 4.23
N VAL A 13 -5.88 6.20 4.46
CA VAL A 13 -5.04 5.43 3.51
C VAL A 13 -5.59 4.02 3.29
N ARG A 14 -6.06 3.36 4.36
CA ARG A 14 -6.71 2.04 4.24
C ARG A 14 -7.93 2.09 3.33
N LYS A 15 -8.80 3.09 3.48
CA LYS A 15 -10.01 3.24 2.65
C LYS A 15 -9.67 3.42 1.18
N ALA A 16 -8.67 4.24 0.86
CA ALA A 16 -8.20 4.42 -0.53
C ALA A 16 -7.67 3.11 -1.13
N LEU A 17 -6.82 2.38 -0.38
CA LEU A 17 -6.32 1.07 -0.82
C LEU A 17 -7.45 0.05 -1.02
N GLU A 18 -8.48 0.05 -0.16
CA GLU A 18 -9.65 -0.83 -0.30
C GLU A 18 -10.51 -0.48 -1.52
N ALA A 19 -10.69 0.81 -1.82
CA ALA A 19 -11.41 1.25 -3.00
C ALA A 19 -10.72 0.80 -4.29
N VAL A 20 -9.40 0.99 -4.39
CA VAL A 20 -8.59 0.50 -5.51
C VAL A 20 -8.63 -1.02 -5.61
N ALA A 21 -8.50 -1.73 -4.48
CA ALA A 21 -8.54 -3.19 -4.44
C ALA A 21 -9.87 -3.75 -4.98
N ARG A 22 -10.99 -3.11 -4.62
CA ARG A 22 -12.31 -3.45 -5.16
C ARG A 22 -12.39 -3.22 -6.67
N ARG A 23 -11.90 -2.08 -7.18
CA ARG A 23 -11.90 -1.79 -8.63
C ARG A 23 -11.06 -2.78 -9.42
N LYS A 24 -9.94 -3.23 -8.86
CA LYS A 24 -9.01 -4.18 -9.48
C LYS A 24 -9.32 -5.65 -9.18
N GLN A 25 -10.37 -5.93 -8.41
CA GLN A 25 -10.77 -7.27 -7.98
C GLN A 25 -9.60 -8.06 -7.37
N THR A 26 -8.84 -7.41 -6.50
CA THR A 26 -7.65 -7.99 -5.85
C THR A 26 -7.68 -7.72 -4.34
N ILE A 27 -6.67 -8.19 -3.63
CA ILE A 27 -6.53 -7.97 -2.19
C ILE A 27 -5.76 -6.67 -1.89
N ILE A 28 -6.06 -6.05 -0.76
CA ILE A 28 -5.46 -4.76 -0.34
C ILE A 28 -3.92 -4.80 -0.31
N SER A 29 -3.32 -5.92 0.11
CA SER A 29 -1.86 -6.08 0.16
C SER A 29 -1.23 -6.09 -1.22
N SER A 30 -1.94 -6.59 -2.24
CA SER A 30 -1.45 -6.59 -3.62
C SER A 30 -1.44 -5.20 -4.20
N VAL A 31 -2.46 -4.38 -3.90
CA VAL A 31 -2.48 -2.96 -4.25
C VAL A 31 -1.33 -2.22 -3.58
N ALA A 32 -1.11 -2.43 -2.28
CA ALA A 32 -0.03 -1.79 -1.55
C ALA A 32 1.35 -2.14 -2.14
N LEU A 33 1.59 -3.42 -2.47
CA LEU A 33 2.83 -3.85 -3.10
C LEU A 33 3.04 -3.20 -4.47
N ALA A 34 2.02 -3.23 -5.33
CA ALA A 34 2.07 -2.65 -6.66
C ALA A 34 2.24 -1.12 -6.61
N HIS A 35 1.63 -0.45 -5.63
CA HIS A 35 1.79 1.00 -5.43
C HIS A 35 3.25 1.36 -5.16
N VAL A 36 3.92 0.65 -4.24
CA VAL A 36 5.34 0.89 -3.94
C VAL A 36 6.23 0.65 -5.17
N MET A 37 5.94 -0.40 -5.94
CA MET A 37 6.69 -0.72 -7.17
C MET A 37 6.48 0.30 -8.31
N HIS A 38 5.30 0.91 -8.42
CA HIS A 38 5.01 1.91 -9.45
C HIS A 38 5.44 3.34 -9.07
N LYS A 39 5.66 3.61 -7.77
CA LYS A 39 5.95 4.96 -7.28
C LYS A 39 7.27 5.53 -7.84
N THR A 40 8.27 4.68 -8.07
CA THR A 40 9.51 5.09 -8.73
C THR A 40 10.22 3.89 -9.36
N SER A 41 11.11 4.16 -10.31
CA SER A 41 11.91 3.14 -10.98
C SER A 41 12.84 2.41 -10.01
N CYS A 42 13.11 1.13 -10.28
CA CYS A 42 14.09 0.32 -9.54
C CYS A 42 13.76 0.08 -8.06
N VAL A 43 12.47 0.11 -7.68
CA VAL A 43 12.02 -0.29 -6.34
C VAL A 43 11.54 -1.74 -6.33
N PHE A 44 12.19 -2.55 -5.47
CA PHE A 44 11.87 -3.96 -5.27
C PHE A 44 11.61 -4.20 -3.78
N PRO A 45 10.34 -4.26 -3.35
CA PRO A 45 10.00 -4.43 -1.94
C PRO A 45 10.45 -5.80 -1.41
N ILE A 46 10.99 -5.82 -0.19
CA ILE A 46 11.25 -7.07 0.54
C ILE A 46 9.93 -7.53 1.15
N VAL A 47 9.40 -8.65 0.66
CA VAL A 47 8.11 -9.19 1.12
C VAL A 47 8.31 -10.33 2.11
N GLY A 48 7.61 -10.25 3.25
CA GLY A 48 7.57 -11.31 4.25
C GLY A 48 6.34 -12.21 4.09
N GLY A 49 6.47 -13.48 4.45
CA GLY A 49 5.36 -14.44 4.48
C GLY A 49 5.64 -15.56 5.47
N ARG A 50 4.61 -16.04 6.17
CA ARG A 50 4.72 -17.16 7.13
C ARG A 50 4.06 -18.43 6.63
N ASN A 51 3.48 -18.40 5.44
CA ASN A 51 2.83 -19.54 4.79
C ASN A 51 2.82 -19.33 3.27
N THR A 52 2.50 -20.41 2.55
CA THR A 52 2.48 -20.45 1.08
C THR A 52 1.39 -19.57 0.46
N ARG A 53 0.28 -19.31 1.18
CA ARG A 53 -0.77 -18.41 0.68
C ARG A 53 -0.29 -16.97 0.56
N HIS A 54 0.52 -16.50 1.50
CA HIS A 54 1.11 -15.16 1.39
C HIS A 54 2.05 -15.06 0.20
N LEU A 55 2.89 -16.10 -0.02
CA LEU A 55 3.78 -16.15 -1.17
C LEU A 55 3.00 -16.06 -2.49
N ARG A 56 1.91 -16.83 -2.62
CA ARG A 56 1.07 -16.78 -3.84
C ARG A 56 0.43 -15.42 -4.05
N GLY A 57 -0.12 -14.80 -3.00
CA GLY A 57 -0.67 -13.44 -3.07
C GLY A 57 0.36 -12.38 -3.46
N ASN A 58 1.60 -12.49 -2.98
CA ASN A 58 2.69 -11.59 -3.37
C ASN A 58 3.07 -11.75 -4.85
N ILE A 59 3.07 -12.97 -5.38
CA ILE A 59 3.34 -13.23 -6.80
C ILE A 59 2.22 -12.65 -7.66
N GLU A 60 0.96 -12.85 -7.29
CA GLU A 60 -0.20 -12.27 -7.97
C GLU A 60 -0.14 -10.74 -8.00
N ALA A 61 0.38 -10.11 -6.96
CA ALA A 61 0.55 -8.66 -6.91
C ALA A 61 1.54 -8.11 -7.95
N LEU A 62 2.50 -8.91 -8.43
CA LEU A 62 3.49 -8.47 -9.44
C LEU A 62 2.87 -8.24 -10.83
N THR A 63 1.73 -8.87 -11.11
CA THR A 63 1.01 -8.72 -12.38
C THR A 63 0.05 -7.53 -12.35
N LEU A 64 -0.23 -6.97 -11.17
CA LEU A 64 -1.14 -5.85 -11.00
C LEU A 64 -0.56 -4.58 -11.62
N ARG A 65 -1.39 -3.86 -12.38
CA ARG A 65 -1.07 -2.54 -12.95
C ARG A 65 -2.05 -1.52 -12.39
N LEU A 66 -1.50 -0.53 -11.68
CA LEU A 66 -2.25 0.62 -11.17
C LEU A 66 -2.25 1.71 -12.24
N THR A 67 -3.38 2.39 -12.41
CA THR A 67 -3.44 3.59 -13.26
C THR A 67 -2.83 4.78 -12.52
N ALA A 68 -2.58 5.88 -13.24
CA ALA A 68 -2.18 7.14 -12.62
C ALA A 68 -3.22 7.60 -11.57
N ASP A 69 -4.51 7.44 -11.86
CA ASP A 69 -5.60 7.79 -10.95
C ASP A 69 -5.60 6.91 -9.68
N ASP A 70 -5.34 5.61 -9.82
CA ASP A 70 -5.22 4.72 -8.65
C ASP A 70 -4.06 5.16 -7.74
N ILE A 71 -2.93 5.56 -8.33
CA ILE A 71 -1.75 6.02 -7.59
C ILE A 71 -2.07 7.36 -6.91
N ALA A 72 -2.66 8.31 -7.63
CA ALA A 72 -3.03 9.62 -7.11
C ALA A 72 -4.04 9.52 -5.96
N GLU A 73 -5.04 8.62 -6.05
CA GLU A 73 -6.01 8.37 -4.99
C GLU A 73 -5.32 7.87 -3.71
N ILE A 74 -4.33 7.00 -3.83
CA ILE A 74 -3.56 6.48 -2.68
C ILE A 74 -2.66 7.56 -2.09
N ASP A 75 -1.95 8.32 -2.93
CA ASP A 75 -1.01 9.35 -2.50
C ASP A 75 -1.71 10.55 -1.83
N THR A 76 -2.93 10.88 -2.26
CA THR A 76 -3.71 12.00 -1.71
C THR A 76 -4.59 11.61 -0.53
N ALA A 77 -4.64 10.32 -0.16
CA ALA A 77 -5.51 9.80 0.89
C ALA A 77 -5.22 10.39 2.28
N ALA A 78 -3.99 10.85 2.53
CA ALA A 78 -3.66 11.56 3.75
C ALA A 78 -2.54 12.58 3.52
N PRO A 79 -2.43 13.62 4.36
CA PRO A 79 -1.32 14.55 4.29
C PRO A 79 0.04 13.84 4.35
N PHE A 80 0.97 14.31 3.53
CA PHE A 80 2.36 13.90 3.63
C PHE A 80 2.94 14.42 4.94
N ASP A 81 3.46 13.50 5.74
CA ASP A 81 4.16 13.79 6.98
C ASP A 81 5.60 13.34 6.78
N ILE A 82 6.53 14.29 6.84
CA ILE A 82 7.96 14.03 6.69
C ILE A 82 8.47 13.20 7.88
N GLY A 83 7.78 13.28 9.03
CA GLY A 83 8.09 12.52 10.22
C GLY A 83 9.50 12.76 10.76
N PHE A 84 9.93 11.86 11.63
CA PHE A 84 11.26 11.88 12.24
C PHE A 84 12.37 11.68 11.18
N PRO A 85 13.53 12.37 11.27
CA PRO A 85 13.93 13.33 12.32
C PRO A 85 13.52 14.79 12.02
N ASN A 86 12.78 15.05 10.94
CA ASN A 86 12.48 16.41 10.47
C ASN A 86 11.43 17.14 11.34
N THR A 87 10.85 16.46 12.33
CA THR A 87 9.88 17.00 13.30
C THR A 87 10.47 17.31 14.67
N LEU A 88 11.80 17.24 14.84
CA LEU A 88 12.48 17.47 16.13
C LEU A 88 12.83 18.95 16.43
N LEU A 89 12.51 19.89 15.54
CA LEU A 89 12.86 21.32 15.68
C LEU A 89 11.67 22.15 16.16
#